data_AF-A0A3G8C249-F1
#
_entry.id   AF-A0A3G8C249-F1
#
_cell.length_a   1.000
_cell.length_b   1.000
_cell.length_c   1.000
_cell.angle_alpha   90.00
_cell.angle_beta   90.00
_cell.angle_gamma   90.00
#
_symmetry.space_group_name_H-M   'P 1'
#
loop_
_entity.id
_entity.type
_entity.pdbx_description
1 polymer ?
#
loop_
_entity_poly.entity_id
_entity_poly.type
_entity_poly.pdbx_seq_one_letter_code
_entity_poly.pdbx_strand_id
1 'polypeptide(L)'
;MIIHHVPFRPIGIATPTTAFVDGETLIVNDQRIDLSAIPEGMTLPMAAIEHDLFAGPVSRRKGEIELTLKLAVNACAPAYMWQSGRLQVSAGPVPFPLEPVEPPFQAAQSQERKYDV
;
A
#
# COMPACT_ATOMS: atom_id res chain seq x y z
N MET A 1 0.11 5.35 10.56
CA MET A 1 1.09 4.44 9.94
C MET A 1 2.07 5.25 9.10
N ILE A 2 3.37 4.99 9.24
CA ILE A 2 4.45 5.64 8.50
C ILE A 2 4.88 4.67 7.39
N ILE A 3 4.74 5.09 6.14
CA ILE A 3 5.02 4.27 4.96
C ILE A 3 6.12 4.96 4.16
N HIS A 4 7.29 4.35 4.16
CA HIS A 4 8.36 4.68 3.23
C HIS A 4 8.10 3.98 1.90
N HIS A 5 8.49 4.62 0.81
CA HIS A 5 8.41 3.99 -0.50
C HIS A 5 9.69 4.17 -1.29
N VAL A 6 10.05 3.13 -2.04
CA VAL A 6 11.19 3.12 -2.94
C VAL A 6 10.74 2.63 -4.31
N PRO A 7 11.00 3.37 -5.38
CA PRO A 7 10.68 2.92 -6.72
C PRO A 7 11.70 1.88 -7.18
N PHE A 8 11.25 0.90 -7.96
CA PHE A 8 12.13 -0.06 -8.61
C PHE A 8 11.69 -0.34 -10.04
N ARG A 9 12.63 -0.79 -10.88
CA ARG A 9 12.35 -1.27 -12.23
C ARG A 9 12.02 -2.76 -12.17
N PRO A 10 10.77 -3.18 -12.41
CA PRO A 10 10.45 -4.59 -12.54
C PRO A 10 10.99 -5.14 -13.87
N ILE A 11 11.19 -6.46 -13.92
CA ILE A 11 11.45 -7.16 -15.18
C ILE A 11 10.09 -7.37 -15.86
N GLY A 12 9.78 -6.56 -16.87
CA GLY A 12 8.50 -6.59 -17.59
C GLY A 12 7.63 -5.37 -17.34
N ILE A 13 6.31 -5.54 -17.41
CA ILE A 13 5.34 -4.47 -17.19
C ILE A 13 5.24 -4.19 -15.70
N ALA A 14 5.31 -2.92 -15.30
CA ALA A 14 5.09 -2.55 -13.91
C ALA A 14 3.60 -2.66 -13.55
N THR A 15 3.30 -3.53 -12.58
CA THR A 15 2.00 -3.51 -11.90
C THR A 15 2.05 -2.46 -10.79
N PRO A 16 1.30 -1.36 -10.93
CA PRO A 16 1.29 -0.29 -9.94
C PRO A 16 0.83 -0.78 -8.57
N THR A 17 1.56 -0.35 -7.54
CA THR A 17 1.31 -0.74 -6.15
C THR A 17 0.17 0.11 -5.59
N THR A 18 -0.89 -0.54 -5.15
CA THR A 18 -1.98 0.07 -4.38
C THR A 18 -1.84 -0.33 -2.92
N ALA A 19 -2.10 0.61 -2.01
CA ALA A 19 -2.20 0.29 -0.59
C ALA A 19 -3.34 1.05 0.08
N PHE A 20 -3.96 0.43 1.07
CA PHE A 20 -5.04 0.99 1.87
C PHE A 20 -4.79 0.68 3.35
N VAL A 21 -4.87 1.72 4.18
CA VAL A 21 -4.67 1.62 5.63
C VAL A 21 -6.04 1.53 6.30
N ASP A 22 -6.28 0.44 7.01
CA ASP A 22 -7.49 0.18 7.79
C ASP A 22 -7.09 -0.06 9.26
N GLY A 23 -6.92 1.04 10.01
CA GLY A 23 -6.41 0.99 11.38
C GLY A 23 -4.98 0.46 11.45
N GLU A 24 -4.80 -0.74 12.02
CA GLU A 24 -3.51 -1.44 12.12
C GLU A 24 -3.33 -2.53 11.04
N THR A 25 -4.31 -2.66 10.13
CA THR A 25 -4.19 -3.54 8.97
C THR A 25 -3.78 -2.71 7.75
N LEU A 26 -2.77 -3.20 7.01
CA LEU A 26 -2.40 -2.68 5.71
C LEU A 26 -2.87 -3.65 4.63
N ILE A 27 -3.63 -3.15 3.66
CA ILE A 27 -4.04 -3.90 2.47
C ILE A 27 -3.13 -3.43 1.33
N VAL A 28 -2.34 -4.32 0.73
CA VAL A 28 -1.45 -4.02 -0.40
C VAL A 28 -1.87 -4.89 -1.58
N ASN A 29 -2.24 -4.29 -2.72
CA ASN A 29 -2.72 -5.02 -3.91
C ASN A 29 -3.71 -6.16 -3.55
N ASP A 30 -4.77 -5.82 -2.81
CA ASP A 30 -5.80 -6.75 -2.32
C ASP A 30 -5.34 -7.80 -1.28
N GLN A 31 -4.04 -7.87 -0.97
CA GLN A 31 -3.54 -8.72 0.10
C GLN A 31 -3.62 -8.01 1.45
N ARG A 32 -4.36 -8.59 2.39
CA ARG A 32 -4.51 -8.06 3.75
C ARG A 32 -3.34 -8.52 4.63
N ILE A 33 -2.59 -7.57 5.18
CA ILE A 33 -1.52 -7.80 6.15
C ILE A 33 -1.96 -7.24 7.50
N ASP A 34 -2.15 -8.13 8.47
CA ASP A 34 -2.42 -7.72 9.85
C ASP A 34 -1.12 -7.38 10.57
N LEU A 35 -0.98 -6.12 11.01
CA LEU A 35 0.18 -5.64 11.74
C LEU A 35 -0.16 -5.36 13.22
N SER A 36 -1.41 -5.65 13.64
CA SER A 36 -1.88 -5.47 15.02
C SER A 36 -1.13 -6.39 15.99
N ALA A 37 -0.69 -7.56 15.51
CA ALA A 37 0.08 -8.52 16.27
C ALA A 37 1.51 -8.06 16.62
N ILE A 38 2.02 -6.96 16.05
CA ILE A 38 3.37 -6.45 16.34
C ILE A 38 3.34 -5.63 17.65
N PRO A 39 4.01 -6.09 18.72
CA PRO A 39 4.10 -5.36 19.98
C PRO A 39 4.92 -4.07 19.82
N GLU A 40 4.74 -3.13 20.75
CA GLU A 40 5.58 -1.94 20.79
C GLU A 40 7.06 -2.31 21.00
N GLY A 41 7.95 -1.67 20.23
CA GLY A 41 9.39 -1.91 20.28
C GLY A 41 9.84 -3.15 19.49
N MET A 42 8.91 -3.93 18.95
CA MET A 42 9.23 -5.09 18.12
C MET A 42 9.41 -4.70 16.65
N THR A 43 10.18 -5.54 15.96
CA THR A 43 10.44 -5.46 14.53
C THR A 43 10.11 -6.79 13.91
N LEU A 44 9.15 -6.79 12.99
CA LEU A 44 8.83 -7.94 12.16
C LEU A 44 9.84 -7.99 11.00
N PRO A 45 10.66 -9.05 10.92
CA PRO A 45 11.61 -9.19 9.83
C PRO A 45 10.88 -9.39 8.49
N MET A 46 11.48 -8.93 7.41
CA MET A 46 10.92 -9.09 6.06
C MET A 46 10.62 -10.56 5.71
N ALA A 47 11.43 -11.50 6.20
CA ALA A 47 11.23 -12.94 5.97
C ALA A 47 9.94 -13.50 6.60
N ALA A 48 9.34 -12.79 7.56
CA ALA A 48 8.05 -13.15 8.14
C ALA A 48 6.86 -12.54 7.38
N ILE A 49 7.12 -11.72 6.36
CA ILE A 49 6.09 -11.08 5.53
C ILE A 49 6.14 -11.76 4.16
N GLU A 50 5.15 -12.59 3.88
CA GLU A 50 4.99 -13.27 2.59
C GLU A 50 4.42 -12.30 1.53
N HIS A 51 5.14 -11.20 1.26
CA HIS A 51 4.73 -10.20 0.29
C HIS A 51 5.93 -9.53 -0.39
N ASP A 52 6.08 -9.73 -1.69
CA ASP A 52 7.22 -9.27 -2.48
C ASP A 52 7.43 -7.76 -2.50
N LEU A 53 6.38 -6.97 -2.30
CA LEU A 53 6.49 -5.50 -2.31
C LEU A 53 7.10 -4.91 -1.03
N PHE A 54 7.31 -5.67 0.04
CA PHE A 54 8.05 -5.13 1.19
C PHE A 54 9.54 -5.02 0.84
N ALA A 55 10.13 -3.87 1.16
CA ALA A 55 11.55 -3.58 0.89
C ALA A 55 12.41 -3.59 2.18
N GLY A 56 11.82 -3.90 3.32
CA GLY A 56 12.47 -3.82 4.61
C GLY A 56 11.60 -4.35 5.75
N PRO A 57 12.14 -4.38 6.97
CA PRO A 57 11.42 -4.83 8.14
C PRO A 57 10.29 -3.84 8.51
N VAL A 58 9.26 -4.36 9.19
CA VAL A 58 8.17 -3.54 9.74
C VAL A 58 8.41 -3.36 11.23
N SER A 59 8.50 -2.12 11.69
CA SER A 59 8.77 -1.82 13.10
C SER A 59 7.61 -1.09 13.74
N ARG A 60 7.33 -1.37 15.01
CA ARG A 60 6.42 -0.55 15.82
C ARG A 60 7.22 0.31 16.79
N ARG A 61 7.17 1.62 16.63
CA ARG A 61 7.89 2.59 17.48
C ARG A 61 6.94 3.69 17.93
N LYS A 62 6.90 3.96 19.25
CA LYS A 62 6.05 5.01 19.85
C LYS A 62 4.57 4.88 19.46
N GLY A 63 4.05 3.65 19.43
CA GLY A 63 2.69 3.36 18.99
C GLY A 63 2.44 3.47 17.47
N GLU A 64 3.41 3.88 16.65
CA GLU A 64 3.29 3.97 15.20
C GLU A 64 3.99 2.80 14.49
N ILE A 65 3.35 2.27 13.46
CA ILE A 65 3.92 1.25 12.58
C ILE A 65 4.67 1.95 11.45
N GLU A 66 5.94 1.57 11.26
CA GLU A 66 6.87 2.08 10.24
C GLU A 66 7.29 0.93 9.32
N LEU A 67 7.16 1.13 8.00
CA LEU A 67 7.46 0.11 6.99
C LEU A 67 7.95 0.74 5.68
N THR A 68 8.54 -0.10 4.81
CA THR A 68 9.01 0.32 3.47
C THR A 68 8.41 -0.55 2.38
N LEU A 69 7.78 0.07 1.40
CA LEU A 69 7.21 -0.58 0.21
C LEU A 69 7.98 -0.27 -1.06
N LYS A 70 8.03 -1.24 -1.96
CA LYS A 70 8.53 -1.12 -3.32
C LYS A 70 7.41 -0.70 -4.24
N LEU A 71 7.63 0.35 -5.00
CA LEU A 71 6.72 0.81 -6.05
C LEU A 71 7.28 0.36 -7.40
N ALA A 72 6.54 -0.48 -8.11
CA ALA A 72 6.93 -0.86 -9.45
C ALA A 72 6.68 0.33 -10.38
N VAL A 73 7.75 0.82 -11.02
CA VAL A 73 7.70 1.98 -11.90
C VAL A 73 8.23 1.60 -13.28
N ASN A 74 7.47 1.93 -14.32
CA ASN A 74 7.86 1.66 -15.72
C ASN A 74 9.10 2.48 -16.10
N ALA A 75 9.96 1.93 -16.98
CA ALA A 75 11.20 2.58 -17.38
C ALA A 75 11.00 3.96 -18.03
N CYS A 76 9.86 4.16 -18.71
CA CYS A 76 9.48 5.43 -19.35
C CYS A 76 8.65 6.36 -18.45
N ALA A 77 8.44 6.01 -17.17
CA ALA A 77 7.66 6.82 -16.25
C ALA A 77 8.34 8.17 -15.96
N PRO A 78 7.57 9.21 -15.62
CA PRO A 78 8.10 10.51 -15.23
C PRO A 78 9.08 10.45 -14.06
N ALA A 79 10.05 11.37 -14.03
CA ALA A 79 11.09 11.41 -12.99
C ALA A 79 10.53 11.55 -11.56
N TYR A 80 9.35 12.15 -11.37
CA TYR A 80 8.74 12.27 -10.04
C TYR A 80 8.33 10.91 -9.45
N MET A 81 8.00 9.92 -10.29
CA MET A 81 7.67 8.56 -9.84
C MET A 81 8.90 7.78 -9.37
N TRP A 82 10.10 8.21 -9.81
CA TRP A 82 11.38 7.63 -9.44
C TRP A 82 11.94 8.20 -8.12
N GLN A 83 11.17 9.01 -7.41
CA GLN A 83 11.56 9.54 -6.11
C GLN A 83 11.14 8.58 -5.00
N SER A 84 12.03 8.35 -4.04
CA SER A 84 11.67 7.74 -2.77
C SER A 84 11.06 8.80 -1.85
N GLY A 85 10.21 8.36 -0.93
CA GLY A 85 9.54 9.29 -0.03
C GLY A 85 8.99 8.62 1.21
N ARG A 86 8.39 9.45 2.06
CA ARG A 86 7.77 9.07 3.32
C ARG A 86 6.36 9.64 3.36
N LEU A 87 5.40 8.78 3.63
CA LEU A 87 3.99 9.13 3.76
C LEU A 87 3.53 8.77 5.17
N GLN A 88 2.73 9.65 5.77
CA GLN A 88 2.07 9.35 7.04
C GLN A 88 0.57 9.26 6.76
N VAL A 89 0.01 8.07 6.99
CA VAL A 89 -1.38 7.74 6.67
C VAL A 89 -2.05 7.21 7.92
N SER A 90 -3.15 7.84 8.32
CA SER A 90 -3.92 7.43 9.50
C SER A 90 -4.99 6.39 9.14
N ALA A 91 -5.65 6.54 8.00
CA ALA A 91 -6.60 5.59 7.41
C ALA A 91 -6.85 5.95 5.94
N GLY A 92 -7.30 4.98 5.14
CA GLY A 92 -7.68 5.18 3.75
C GLY A 92 -6.59 4.83 2.73
N PRO A 93 -6.82 5.18 1.45
CA PRO A 93 -5.88 4.88 0.38
C PRO A 93 -4.57 5.64 0.56
N VAL A 94 -3.45 4.94 0.35
CA VAL A 94 -2.11 5.52 0.43
C VAL A 94 -1.82 6.28 -0.89
N PRO A 95 -1.56 7.60 -0.83
CA PRO A 95 -1.37 8.41 -2.03
C PRO A 95 0.06 8.26 -2.57
N PHE A 96 0.38 7.10 -3.13
CA PHE A 96 1.68 6.92 -3.79
C PHE A 96 1.81 7.83 -5.00
N PRO A 97 3.04 8.29 -5.33
CA PRO A 97 3.31 9.08 -6.54
C PRO A 97 3.33 8.18 -7.78
N LEU A 98 2.29 7.38 -7.97
CA LEU A 98 2.10 6.52 -9.14
C LEU A 98 0.97 7.09 -10.00
N GLU A 99 1.02 6.81 -11.30
CA GLU A 99 -0.15 7.01 -12.15
C GLU A 99 -1.30 6.20 -11.54
N PRO A 100 -2.49 6.82 -11.36
CA PRO A 100 -3.64 6.06 -10.95
C PRO A 100 -3.84 4.94 -11.98
N VAL A 101 -3.84 3.68 -11.51
CA VAL A 101 -4.67 2.69 -12.20
C VAL A 101 -6.05 3.27 -12.07
N GLU A 102 -6.60 3.77 -13.17
CA GLU A 102 -8.04 3.92 -13.23
C GLU A 102 -8.60 2.56 -12.80
N PRO A 103 -9.25 2.46 -11.62
CA PRO A 103 -9.85 1.20 -11.24
C PRO A 103 -10.78 0.82 -12.41
N PRO A 104 -10.73 -0.42 -12.93
CA PRO A 104 -11.69 -0.85 -13.93
C PRO A 104 -13.05 -0.55 -13.31
N PHE A 105 -13.75 0.41 -13.91
CA PHE A 105 -15.03 0.96 -13.51
C PHE A 105 -15.78 0.02 -12.57
N GLN A 106 -15.60 0.17 -11.24
CA GLN A 106 -16.46 -0.53 -10.30
C GLN A 106 -17.75 0.29 -10.26
N ALA A 107 -18.52 0.13 -11.33
CA ALA A 107 -19.95 0.33 -11.29
C ALA A 107 -20.47 -0.62 -10.22
N ALA A 108 -20.50 -0.13 -8.98
CA ALA A 108 -21.34 -0.71 -7.95
C ALA A 108 -22.78 -0.57 -8.45
N GLN A 109 -23.24 -1.61 -9.15
CA GLN A 109 -24.65 -1.88 -9.30
C GLN A 109 -25.23 -2.21 -7.92
N SER A 110 -26.52 -1.86 -7.74
CA SER A 110 -27.44 -2.24 -6.67
C SER A 110 -27.48 -1.24 -5.49
N GLN A 111 -28.62 -0.63 -5.15
CA GLN A 111 -29.93 -1.25 -4.97
C GLN A 111 -31.11 -0.38 -5.45
N GLU A 112 -31.95 -1.06 -6.23
CA GLU A 112 -33.36 -0.81 -6.50
C GLU A 112 -34.13 -0.33 -5.25
N ARG A 113 -34.52 0.95 -5.21
CA ARG A 113 -35.65 1.37 -4.38
C ARG A 113 -36.94 1.15 -5.15
N LYS A 114 -37.53 0.00 -4.91
CA LYS A 114 -38.95 -0.30 -5.12
C LYS A 114 -39.79 0.82 -4.48
N TYR A 115 -40.39 1.67 -5.29
CA TYR A 115 -41.46 2.56 -4.85
C TYR A 115 -42.78 1.83 -5.07
N ASP A 116 -43.41 1.49 -3.96
CA ASP A 116 -44.77 1.01 -3.82
C ASP A 116 -45.74 2.15 -4.18
N VAL A 117 -46.69 1.91 -5.09
CA VAL A 117 -47.90 2.73 -5.29
C VAL A 117 -49.07 1.83 -5.64
#